data_AF-A0A3N5UK48-F1
#
_entry.id   AF-A0A3N5UK48-F1
#
_cell.length_a   1.000
_cell.length_b   1.000
_cell.length_c   1.000
_cell.angle_alpha   90.00
_cell.angle_beta   90.00
_cell.angle_gamma   90.00
#
_symmetry.space_group_name_H-M   'P 1'
#
loop_
_entity.id
_entity.type
_entity.pdbx_description
1 polymer ?
#
loop_
_entity_poly.entity_id
_entity_poly.type
_entity_poly.pdbx_seq_one_letter_code
_entity_poly.pdbx_strand_id
1 'polypeptide(L)'
;MTRQPLFNGLVSDEFGRPAEAALVGDEPCYVVDDAGFRRHIPSEQVDRQVLNQLAALMKGSEELLSEQTAKMLGQEDVFTKAAIQQQLKNIDKQFDQLLQAGLPEDMRAYLGMMGFKITINVHGEV
;
A
#
# COMPACT_ATOMS: atom_id res chain seq x y z
N MET A 1 4.75 9.25 -17.84
CA MET A 1 4.85 9.26 -16.37
C MET A 1 5.82 8.17 -15.99
N THR A 2 6.86 8.47 -15.22
CA THR A 2 7.83 7.48 -14.74
C THR A 2 7.11 6.50 -13.82
N ARG A 3 6.95 5.25 -14.26
CA ARG A 3 6.43 4.17 -13.41
C ARG A 3 7.43 3.96 -12.28
N GLN A 4 7.00 4.21 -11.05
CA GLN A 4 7.79 3.98 -9.84
C GLN A 4 7.02 3.03 -8.91
N PRO A 5 7.72 2.27 -8.07
CA PRO A 5 7.08 1.47 -7.03
C PRO A 5 6.18 2.31 -6.13
N LEU A 6 4.98 1.80 -5.79
CA LEU A 6 3.96 2.55 -5.06
C LEU A 6 4.45 2.98 -3.67
N PHE A 7 5.15 2.08 -2.99
CA PHE A 7 5.64 2.22 -1.62
C PHE A 7 7.16 2.45 -1.57
N ASN A 8 7.73 3.10 -2.59
CA ASN A 8 9.16 3.42 -2.62
C ASN A 8 9.64 4.13 -1.34
N GLY A 9 10.66 3.60 -0.67
CA GLY A 9 11.18 4.11 0.60
C GLY A 9 10.47 3.57 1.86
N LEU A 10 9.41 2.76 1.71
CA LEU A 10 8.72 2.10 2.82
C LEU A 10 8.94 0.58 2.85
N VAL A 11 9.55 0.03 1.81
CA VAL A 11 9.85 -1.41 1.68
C VAL A 11 11.25 -1.72 2.20
N SER A 12 11.36 -2.78 2.98
CA SER A 12 12.62 -3.31 3.52
C SER A 12 12.65 -4.83 3.39
N ASP A 13 13.85 -5.42 3.42
CA ASP A 13 14.03 -6.87 3.50
C ASP A 13 13.88 -7.42 4.94
N GLU A 14 13.94 -8.74 5.08
CA GLU A 14 13.88 -9.46 6.36
C GLU A 14 14.99 -9.08 7.35
N PHE A 15 16.09 -8.50 6.86
CA PHE A 15 17.21 -8.02 7.68
C PHE A 15 17.07 -6.52 8.03
N GLY A 16 15.95 -5.89 7.64
CA GLY A 16 15.66 -4.49 7.89
C GLY A 16 16.43 -3.52 6.98
N ARG A 17 17.05 -4.00 5.90
CA ARG A 17 17.72 -3.17 4.91
C ARG A 17 16.66 -2.60 3.96
N PRO A 18 16.68 -1.29 3.67
CA PRO A 18 15.71 -0.68 2.77
C PRO A 18 15.88 -1.22 1.34
N ALA A 19 14.78 -1.52 0.67
CA ALA A 19 14.80 -1.88 -0.74
C ALA A 19 14.93 -0.62 -1.60
N GLU A 20 15.82 -0.63 -2.58
CA GLU A 20 15.93 0.46 -3.55
C GLU A 20 14.83 0.33 -4.62
N ALA A 21 14.60 1.40 -5.38
CA ALA A 21 13.71 1.37 -6.54
C ALA A 21 14.54 1.46 -7.83
N ALA A 22 14.28 0.54 -8.77
CA ALA A 22 14.89 0.56 -10.09
C ALA A 22 13.86 0.28 -11.18
N LEU A 23 14.19 0.63 -12.42
CA LEU A 23 13.38 0.31 -13.59
C LEU A 23 14.12 -0.76 -14.40
N VAL A 24 13.50 -1.92 -14.60
CA VAL A 24 14.01 -2.98 -15.47
C VAL A 24 13.24 -2.92 -16.79
N GLY A 25 13.84 -2.30 -17.81
CA GLY A 25 13.11 -1.95 -19.02
C GLY A 25 12.05 -0.89 -18.71
N ASP A 26 10.77 -1.26 -18.79
CA ASP A 26 9.61 -0.41 -18.44
C ASP A 26 8.90 -0.85 -17.15
N GLU A 27 9.44 -1.86 -16.46
CA GLU A 27 8.87 -2.45 -15.24
C GLU A 27 9.51 -1.86 -13.98
N PRO A 28 8.75 -1.21 -13.09
CA PRO A 28 9.25 -0.77 -11.80
C PRO A 28 9.50 -1.95 -10.87
N CYS A 29 10.67 -1.98 -10.22
CA CYS A 29 11.09 -3.06 -9.33
C CYS A 29 11.61 -2.52 -8.00
N TYR A 30 11.35 -3.27 -6.94
CA TYR A 30 12.09 -3.20 -5.68
C TYR A 30 13.40 -3.98 -5.81
N VAL A 31 14.50 -3.39 -5.36
CA VAL A 31 15.83 -4.00 -5.43
C VAL A 31 16.30 -4.34 -4.02
N VAL A 32 16.54 -5.62 -3.80
CA VAL A 32 17.06 -6.15 -2.53
C VAL A 32 18.46 -6.71 -2.75
N ASP A 33 19.40 -6.34 -1.88
CA ASP A 33 20.76 -6.86 -1.90
C ASP A 33 20.87 -8.18 -1.13
N ASP A 34 20.99 -9.28 -1.87
CA ASP A 34 21.19 -10.62 -1.32
C ASP A 34 22.67 -11.01 -1.46
N ALA A 35 23.48 -10.62 -0.46
CA ALA A 35 24.92 -10.90 -0.39
C ALA A 35 25.71 -10.49 -1.65
N GLY A 36 25.42 -9.31 -2.21
CA GLY A 36 26.04 -8.78 -3.43
C GLY A 36 25.24 -9.09 -4.70
N PHE A 37 24.18 -9.89 -4.60
CA PHE A 37 23.26 -10.15 -5.70
C PHE A 37 22.03 -9.23 -5.61
N ARG A 38 21.94 -8.26 -6.53
CA ARG A 38 20.81 -7.33 -6.59
C ARG A 38 19.59 -7.99 -7.24
N ARG A 39 18.67 -8.47 -6.40
CA ARG A 39 17.40 -9.08 -6.84
C ARG A 39 16.41 -7.99 -7.19
N HIS A 40 15.84 -8.06 -8.38
CA HIS A 40 14.82 -7.13 -8.84
C HIS A 40 13.47 -7.83 -8.74
N ILE A 41 12.59 -7.30 -7.89
CA ILE A 41 11.26 -7.84 -7.61
C ILE A 41 10.25 -6.87 -8.24
N PRO A 42 9.38 -7.32 -9.17
CA PRO A 42 8.35 -6.47 -9.75
C PRO A 42 7.52 -5.77 -8.67
N SER A 43 7.44 -4.44 -8.73
CA SER A 43 6.78 -3.68 -7.67
C SER A 43 5.29 -3.99 -7.61
N GLU A 44 4.65 -4.21 -8.76
CA GLU A 44 3.21 -4.50 -8.82
C GLU A 44 2.83 -5.73 -7.98
N GLN A 45 3.68 -6.76 -7.96
CA GLN A 45 3.45 -7.96 -7.14
C GLN A 45 3.42 -7.60 -5.64
N VAL A 46 4.40 -6.82 -5.17
CA VAL A 46 4.49 -6.40 -3.77
C VAL A 46 3.38 -5.41 -3.43
N ASP A 47 3.19 -4.39 -4.27
CA ASP A 47 2.22 -3.32 -4.07
C ASP A 47 0.79 -3.88 -3.96
N ARG A 48 0.41 -4.83 -4.83
CA ARG A 48 -0.89 -5.52 -4.75
C ARG A 48 -1.05 -6.33 -3.47
N GLN A 49 -0.01 -7.03 -3.01
CA GLN A 49 -0.07 -7.78 -1.76
C GLN A 49 -0.31 -6.85 -0.57
N VAL A 50 0.42 -5.73 -0.48
CA VAL A 50 0.22 -4.72 0.57
C VAL A 50 -1.19 -4.16 0.53
N LEU A 51 -1.68 -3.75 -0.65
CA LEU A 51 -3.02 -3.20 -0.82
C LEU A 51 -4.10 -4.21 -0.42
N ASN A 52 -3.95 -5.48 -0.80
CA ASN A 52 -4.88 -6.54 -0.41
C ASN A 52 -4.89 -6.79 1.10
N GLN A 53 -3.72 -6.75 1.76
CA GLN A 53 -3.65 -6.84 3.23
C GLN A 53 -4.33 -5.64 3.90
N LEU A 54 -4.11 -4.42 3.40
CA LEU A 54 -4.79 -3.22 3.88
C LEU A 54 -6.31 -3.31 3.73
N ALA A 55 -6.80 -3.79 2.59
CA ALA A 55 -8.23 -4.03 2.37
C ALA A 55 -8.79 -5.09 3.32
N ALA A 56 -8.06 -6.17 3.58
CA ALA A 56 -8.48 -7.23 4.50
C ALA A 56 -8.63 -6.70 5.94
N LEU A 57 -7.70 -5.87 6.40
CA LEU A 57 -7.77 -5.21 7.71
C LEU A 57 -9.00 -4.29 7.82
N MET A 58 -9.31 -3.55 6.74
CA MET A 58 -10.49 -2.69 6.67
C MET A 58 -11.79 -3.49 6.65
N LYS A 59 -11.87 -4.59 5.89
CA LYS A 59 -13.04 -5.49 5.86
C LYS A 59 -13.37 -6.11 7.21
N GLY A 60 -12.36 -6.40 8.03
CA GLY A 60 -12.56 -6.89 9.41
C GLY A 60 -13.02 -5.80 10.39
N SER A 61 -12.83 -4.52 10.05
CA SER A 61 -13.07 -3.37 10.93
C SER A 61 -14.09 -2.38 10.37
N GLU A 62 -14.89 -2.76 9.36
CA GLU A 62 -15.77 -1.85 8.62
C GLU A 62 -16.74 -1.09 9.51
N GLU A 63 -17.33 -1.76 10.49
CA GLU A 63 -18.31 -1.17 11.40
C GLU A 63 -17.66 -0.10 12.29
N LEU A 64 -16.47 -0.40 12.82
CA LEU A 64 -15.71 0.49 13.68
C LEU A 64 -15.16 1.70 12.90
N LEU A 65 -14.63 1.46 11.70
CA LEU A 65 -14.10 2.51 10.82
C LEU A 65 -15.21 3.42 10.27
N SER A 66 -16.37 2.85 9.90
CA SER A 66 -17.50 3.64 9.43
C SER A 66 -18.08 4.51 10.54
N GLU A 67 -18.16 4.01 11.77
CA GLU A 67 -18.60 4.81 12.94
C GLU A 67 -17.62 5.94 13.28
N GLN A 68 -16.32 5.66 13.30
CA GLN A 68 -15.31 6.68 13.56
C GLN A 68 -15.28 7.75 12.45
N THR A 69 -15.42 7.33 11.20
CA THR A 69 -15.43 8.24 10.04
C THR A 69 -16.70 9.10 10.03
N ALA A 70 -17.87 8.52 10.31
CA ALA A 70 -19.13 9.25 10.46
C ALA A 70 -19.05 10.29 11.58
N LYS A 71 -18.42 9.94 12.72
CA LYS A 71 -18.17 10.88 13.83
C LYS A 71 -17.22 12.02 13.44
N MET A 72 -16.15 11.73 12.71
CA MET A 72 -15.22 12.76 12.21
C MET A 72 -15.88 13.72 11.22
N LEU A 73 -16.82 13.23 10.41
CA LEU A 73 -17.61 14.02 9.47
C LEU A 73 -18.80 14.74 10.12
N GLY A 74 -19.02 14.54 11.42
CA GLY A 74 -20.12 15.15 12.18
C GLY A 74 -21.52 14.69 11.75
N GLN A 75 -21.62 13.58 11.01
CA GLN A 75 -22.86 13.05 10.46
C GLN A 75 -23.03 11.59 10.87
N GLU A 76 -23.76 11.36 11.96
CA GLU A 76 -24.08 10.03 12.49
C GLU A 76 -25.30 9.38 11.80
N ASP A 77 -25.57 9.72 10.53
CA ASP A 77 -26.68 9.13 9.79
C ASP A 77 -26.33 7.69 9.35
N VAL A 78 -27.27 6.78 9.54
CA VAL A 78 -27.23 5.39 9.06
C VAL A 78 -26.96 5.30 7.56
N PHE A 79 -27.41 6.27 6.77
CA PHE A 79 -27.15 6.33 5.33
C PHE A 79 -25.69 6.68 5.02
N THR A 80 -25.09 7.61 5.77
CA THR A 80 -23.68 7.97 5.63
C THR A 80 -22.79 6.82 6.07
N LYS A 81 -23.12 6.14 7.17
CA LYS A 81 -22.42 4.92 7.62
C LYS A 81 -22.46 3.83 6.56
N ALA A 82 -23.63 3.57 5.97
CA ALA A 82 -23.80 2.57 4.91
C ALA A 82 -23.03 2.93 3.63
N ALA A 83 -23.00 4.20 3.23
CA ALA A 83 -22.24 4.67 2.08
C ALA A 83 -20.73 4.49 2.29
N ILE A 84 -20.21 4.85 3.47
CA ILE A 84 -18.79 4.66 3.83
C ILE A 84 -18.46 3.16 3.84
N GLN A 85 -19.30 2.33 4.44
CA GLN A 85 -19.11 0.89 4.47
C GLN A 85 -19.09 0.30 3.04
N GLN A 86 -19.97 0.77 2.15
CA GLN A 86 -19.99 0.32 0.77
C GLN A 86 -18.74 0.78 0.00
N GLN A 87 -18.21 1.97 0.27
CA GLN A 87 -16.94 2.43 -0.29
C GLN A 87 -15.76 1.57 0.19
N LEU A 88 -15.68 1.28 1.48
CA LEU A 88 -14.67 0.38 2.06
C LEU A 88 -14.75 -1.03 1.44
N LYS A 89 -15.96 -1.56 1.22
CA LYS A 89 -16.17 -2.86 0.55
C LYS A 89 -15.71 -2.89 -0.91
N ASN A 90 -15.69 -1.74 -1.59
CA ASN A 90 -15.32 -1.63 -3.00
C ASN A 90 -13.91 -1.05 -3.19
N ILE A 91 -13.14 -0.86 -2.12
CA ILE A 91 -11.80 -0.26 -2.18
C ILE A 91 -10.84 -1.05 -3.07
N ASP A 92 -11.00 -2.39 -3.11
CA ASP A 92 -10.21 -3.27 -3.96
C ASP A 92 -10.28 -2.88 -5.45
N LYS A 93 -11.45 -2.39 -5.90
CA LYS A 93 -11.67 -1.99 -7.31
C LYS A 93 -10.97 -0.67 -7.65
N GLN A 94 -10.54 0.09 -6.64
CA GLN A 94 -9.84 1.36 -6.80
C GLN A 94 -8.31 1.17 -6.79
N PHE A 95 -7.81 -0.02 -6.45
CA PHE A 95 -6.38 -0.30 -6.42
C PHE A 95 -5.73 -0.22 -7.79
N ASP A 96 -6.38 -0.67 -8.85
CA ASP A 96 -5.82 -0.56 -10.21
C ASP A 96 -5.64 0.91 -10.63
N GLN A 97 -6.54 1.80 -10.20
CA GLN A 97 -6.41 3.24 -10.45
C GLN A 97 -5.27 3.84 -9.62
N LEU A 98 -5.11 3.42 -8.37
CA LEU A 98 -4.00 3.83 -7.51
C LEU A 98 -2.65 3.36 -8.03
N LEU A 99 -2.56 2.13 -8.55
CA LEU A 99 -1.34 1.60 -9.17
C LEU A 99 -0.95 2.38 -10.44
N GLN A 100 -1.93 2.89 -11.18
CA GLN A 100 -1.69 3.73 -12.36
C GLN A 100 -1.32 5.17 -12.01
N ALA A 101 -2.00 5.76 -11.02
CA ALA A 101 -1.79 7.15 -10.62
C ALA A 101 -0.56 7.34 -9.71
N GLY A 102 -0.20 6.31 -8.95
CA GLY A 102 0.82 6.36 -7.91
C GLY A 102 0.32 7.01 -6.62
N LEU A 103 1.10 6.85 -5.54
CA LEU A 103 0.88 7.55 -4.27
C LEU A 103 1.63 8.89 -4.28
N PRO A 104 0.97 10.00 -3.91
CA PRO A 104 1.65 11.27 -3.68
C PRO A 104 2.79 11.11 -2.67
N GLU A 105 3.89 11.82 -2.90
CA GLU A 105 5.09 11.74 -2.04
C GLU A 105 4.77 12.12 -0.60
N ASP A 106 3.98 13.18 -0.39
CA ASP A 106 3.55 13.62 0.95
C ASP A 106 2.79 12.53 1.71
N MET A 107 1.91 11.80 1.02
CA MET A 107 1.15 10.71 1.62
C MET A 107 2.09 9.55 1.99
N ARG A 108 3.07 9.25 1.14
CA ARG A 108 4.05 8.19 1.40
C ARG A 108 4.96 8.54 2.58
N ALA A 109 5.45 9.78 2.63
CA ALA A 109 6.24 10.28 3.74
C ALA A 109 5.44 10.23 5.05
N TYR A 110 4.17 10.64 5.01
CA TYR A 110 3.27 10.56 6.15
C TYR A 110 3.12 9.12 6.67
N LEU A 111 2.90 8.14 5.78
CA LEU A 111 2.84 6.73 6.15
C LEU A 111 4.13 6.28 6.84
N GLY A 112 5.29 6.63 6.29
CA GLY A 112 6.59 6.32 6.90
C GLY A 112 6.76 6.93 8.30
N MET A 113 6.35 8.19 8.50
CA MET A 113 6.41 8.84 9.82
C MET A 113 5.47 8.19 10.85
N MET A 114 4.32 7.68 10.41
CA MET A 114 3.39 6.92 11.26
C MET A 114 3.90 5.51 11.63
N GLY A 115 5.09 5.14 11.14
CA GLY A 115 5.69 3.83 11.39
C GLY A 115 5.19 2.75 10.43
N PHE A 116 4.51 3.12 9.34
CA PHE A 116 4.13 2.17 8.31
C PHE A 116 5.39 1.66 7.59
N LYS A 117 5.62 0.35 7.70
CA LYS A 117 6.77 -0.34 7.11
C LYS A 117 6.29 -1.62 6.45
N ILE A 118 6.82 -1.89 5.27
CA ILE A 118 6.59 -3.13 4.53
C ILE A 118 7.88 -3.93 4.59
N THR A 119 7.79 -5.16 5.06
CA THR A 119 8.91 -6.11 5.03
C THR A 119 8.59 -7.13 3.94
N ILE A 120 9.55 -7.43 3.07
CA ILE A 120 9.40 -8.47 2.05
C ILE A 120 10.45 -9.56 2.22
N ASN A 121 10.06 -10.80 1.92
CA ASN A 121 10.99 -11.93 1.86
C ASN A 121 11.74 -11.98 0.51
N VAL A 122 12.62 -12.97 0.38
CA VAL A 122 13.43 -13.20 -0.84
C VAL A 122 12.62 -13.47 -2.12
N HIS A 123 11.32 -13.76 -2.01
CA HIS A 123 10.38 -13.98 -3.10
C HIS A 123 9.51 -12.76 -3.41
N GLY A 124 9.65 -11.67 -2.65
CA GLY A 124 8.77 -10.50 -2.77
C GLY A 124 7.40 -10.71 -2.14
N GLU A 125 7.28 -11.61 -1.18
CA GLU A 125 6.06 -11.80 -0.39
C GLU A 125 6.12 -10.89 0.84
N VAL A 126 4.97 -10.28 1.17
CA VAL A 126 4.79 -9.28 2.25
C VAL A 126 4.32 -9.92 3.55
#